data_AF-A0A6L4A651-F1
#
_entry.id   AF-A0A6L4A651-F1
#
_cell.length_a   1.000
_cell.length_b   1.000
_cell.length_c   1.000
_cell.angle_alpha   90.00
_cell.angle_beta   90.00
_cell.angle_gamma   90.00
#
_symmetry.space_group_name_H-M   'P 1'
#
loop_
_entity.id
_entity.type
_entity.pdbx_description
1 polymer ?
#
loop_
_entity_poly.entity_id
_entity_poly.type
_entity_poly.pdbx_seq_one_letter_code
_entity_poly.pdbx_strand_id
1 'polypeptide(L)'
;MCSMRKPHDPDFLKNDQYKNAANLNARIYLHAQFSTNKYGWHQFVFDFFAPLPPNARVLEVGCGPGTLWVQNADRIPAGWDITLTDFSDGMLKDVQENLKGVQHPFKYQIANAMELPFEDATFDAVIANHMLYH
;
A
#
# COMPACT_ATOMS: atom_id res chain seq x y z
N MET A 1 36.81 4.74 22.81
CA MET A 1 35.83 5.84 22.63
C MET A 1 34.69 5.31 21.80
N CYS A 2 33.60 4.90 22.45
CA CYS A 2 32.41 4.36 21.81
C CYS A 2 31.58 5.54 21.27
N SER A 3 31.52 5.71 19.95
CA SER A 3 30.67 6.71 19.30
C SER A 3 29.34 6.06 18.95
N MET A 4 28.34 6.27 19.81
CA MET A 4 26.94 6.04 19.46
C MET A 4 26.57 7.02 18.32
N ARG A 5 26.39 6.52 17.10
CA ARG A 5 25.87 7.30 15.97
C ARG A 5 24.39 6.96 15.76
N LYS A 6 23.61 8.02 15.58
CA LYS A 6 22.13 8.04 15.62
C LYS A 6 21.51 7.45 14.33
N PRO A 7 20.33 6.82 14.40
CA PRO A 7 19.68 6.12 13.29
C PRO A 7 18.92 7.03 12.28
N HIS A 8 19.35 8.27 12.07
CA HIS A 8 18.62 9.25 11.24
C HIS A 8 19.41 9.75 10.02
N ASP A 9 20.25 8.90 9.44
CA ASP A 9 21.04 9.23 8.24
C ASP A 9 20.32 8.76 6.95
N PRO A 10 19.91 9.67 6.03
CA PRO A 10 19.16 9.34 4.82
C PRO A 10 19.89 8.38 3.86
N ASP A 11 21.22 8.31 3.95
CA ASP A 11 22.05 7.44 3.10
C ASP A 11 22.11 5.99 3.60
N PHE A 12 21.64 5.70 4.82
CA PHE A 12 21.55 4.32 5.34
C PHE A 12 20.30 3.58 4.80
N LEU A 13 19.25 4.32 4.46
CA LEU A 13 17.97 3.77 3.97
C LEU A 13 18.06 3.22 2.53
N LYS A 14 19.02 3.68 1.73
CA LYS A 14 19.10 3.30 0.29
C LYS A 14 19.78 1.96 0.01
N ASN A 15 20.63 1.44 0.91
CA ASN A 15 21.50 0.29 0.57
C ASN A 15 21.16 -1.04 1.26
N ASP A 16 20.36 -1.07 2.33
CA ASP A 16 20.04 -2.32 3.04
C ASP A 16 18.57 -2.74 3.02
N GLN A 17 17.61 -1.85 2.74
CA GLN A 17 16.18 -2.20 2.73
C GLN A 17 15.71 -3.02 1.50
N TYR A 18 16.51 -3.12 0.44
CA TYR A 18 16.13 -3.84 -0.80
C TYR A 18 16.69 -5.27 -0.91
N LYS A 19 17.44 -5.77 0.08
CA LYS A 19 18.07 -7.10 -0.02
C LYS A 19 17.13 -8.30 0.20
N ASN A 20 15.92 -8.13 0.73
CA ASN A 20 15.16 -9.26 1.27
C ASN A 20 13.65 -9.27 0.95
N ALA A 21 13.24 -8.81 -0.23
CA ALA A 21 11.91 -9.12 -0.77
C ALA A 21 11.64 -10.64 -0.78
N ALA A 22 12.69 -11.47 -0.81
CA ALA A 22 12.60 -12.93 -0.72
C ALA A 22 11.90 -13.43 0.56
N ASN A 23 12.13 -12.80 1.73
CA ASN A 23 11.52 -13.26 2.99
C ASN A 23 10.05 -12.84 3.11
N LEU A 24 9.72 -11.65 2.62
CA LEU A 24 8.34 -11.18 2.52
C LEU A 24 7.57 -12.03 1.50
N ASN A 25 8.15 -12.25 0.32
CA ASN A 25 7.56 -13.09 -0.73
C ASN A 25 7.44 -14.55 -0.27
N ALA A 26 8.40 -15.10 0.47
CA ALA A 26 8.31 -16.45 1.04
C ALA A 26 7.18 -16.55 2.07
N ARG A 27 6.96 -15.51 2.90
CA ARG A 27 5.83 -15.48 3.85
C ARG A 27 4.48 -15.31 3.15
N ILE A 28 4.40 -14.44 2.14
CA ILE A 28 3.20 -14.29 1.29
C ILE A 28 2.90 -15.61 0.57
N TYR A 29 3.92 -16.27 0.03
CA TYR A 29 3.81 -17.54 -0.65
C TYR A 29 3.38 -18.67 0.29
N LEU A 30 3.98 -18.78 1.48
CA LEU A 30 3.58 -19.77 2.48
C LEU A 30 2.15 -19.55 2.98
N HIS A 31 1.75 -18.30 3.20
CA HIS A 31 0.38 -17.98 3.57
C HIS A 31 -0.60 -18.30 2.43
N ALA A 32 -0.24 -17.99 1.17
CA ALA A 32 -1.05 -18.33 0.00
C ALA A 32 -1.18 -19.85 -0.21
N GLN A 33 -0.14 -20.64 0.11
CA GLN A 33 -0.11 -22.09 -0.11
C GLN A 33 -0.72 -22.90 1.06
N PHE A 34 -0.61 -22.42 2.31
CA PHE A 34 -0.93 -23.21 3.51
C PHE A 34 -1.98 -22.58 4.44
N SER A 35 -2.53 -21.40 4.13
CA SER A 35 -3.67 -20.87 4.88
C SER A 35 -4.89 -21.79 4.70
N THR A 36 -5.44 -22.27 5.80
CA THR A 36 -6.71 -23.02 5.84
C THR A 36 -7.93 -22.11 5.74
N ASN A 37 -7.73 -20.79 5.83
CA ASN A 37 -8.75 -19.79 5.57
C ASN A 37 -8.83 -19.51 4.06
N LYS A 38 -9.96 -19.87 3.44
CA LYS A 38 -10.25 -19.59 2.01
C LYS A 38 -10.50 -18.11 1.74
N TYR A 39 -10.68 -17.32 2.79
CA TYR A 39 -10.87 -15.88 2.70
C TYR A 39 -9.50 -15.19 2.72
N GLY A 40 -9.09 -14.62 1.59
CA GLY A 40 -7.76 -14.02 1.46
C GLY A 40 -7.61 -12.78 2.33
N TRP A 41 -6.37 -12.52 2.74
CA TRP A 41 -6.03 -11.40 3.62
C TRP A 41 -6.52 -10.05 3.07
N HIS A 42 -6.36 -9.80 1.78
CA HIS A 42 -6.79 -8.54 1.15
C HIS A 42 -8.31 -8.41 1.10
N GLN A 43 -9.06 -9.50 0.92
CA GLN A 43 -10.52 -9.46 0.99
C GLN A 43 -11.00 -9.14 2.41
N PHE A 44 -10.34 -9.72 3.41
CA PHE A 44 -10.60 -9.43 4.82
C PHE A 44 -10.29 -7.99 5.21
N VAL A 45 -9.14 -7.46 4.80
CA VAL A 45 -8.80 -6.05 5.04
C VAL A 45 -9.84 -5.13 4.38
N PHE A 46 -10.28 -5.45 3.16
CA PHE A 46 -11.27 -4.66 2.45
C PHE A 46 -12.64 -4.61 3.14
N ASP A 47 -13.00 -5.63 3.93
CA ASP A 47 -14.27 -5.64 4.69
C ASP A 47 -14.37 -4.52 5.72
N PHE A 48 -13.25 -4.04 6.24
CA PHE A 48 -13.24 -2.91 7.17
C PHE A 48 -13.70 -1.61 6.52
N PHE A 49 -13.74 -1.55 5.18
CA PHE A 49 -14.24 -0.40 4.44
C PHE A 49 -15.76 -0.42 4.21
N ALA A 50 -16.46 -1.49 4.62
CA ALA A 50 -17.91 -1.59 4.48
C ALA A 50 -18.71 -0.39 5.06
N PRO A 51 -18.28 0.28 6.14
CA PRO A 51 -18.98 1.47 6.66
C PRO A 51 -18.72 2.77 5.90
N LEU A 52 -17.79 2.80 4.93
CA LEU A 52 -17.45 4.04 4.21
C LEU A 52 -18.60 4.52 3.31
N PRO A 53 -18.73 5.84 3.09
CA PRO A 53 -19.76 6.38 2.23
C PRO A 53 -19.59 5.91 0.76
N PRO A 54 -20.67 5.89 -0.05
CA PRO A 54 -20.59 5.48 -1.45
C PRO A 54 -19.65 6.31 -2.32
N ASN A 55 -19.34 7.54 -1.91
CA ASN A 55 -18.43 8.47 -2.60
C ASN A 55 -17.20 8.82 -1.75
N ALA A 56 -16.65 7.83 -1.04
CA ALA A 56 -15.52 8.04 -0.13
C ALA A 56 -14.25 8.47 -0.87
N ARG A 57 -13.49 9.38 -0.26
CA ARG A 57 -12.11 9.71 -0.63
C ARG A 57 -11.17 8.81 0.17
N VAL A 58 -10.42 7.97 -0.53
CA VAL A 58 -9.54 6.97 0.10
C VAL A 58 -8.10 7.24 -0.30
N LEU A 59 -7.21 7.28 0.70
CA LEU A 59 -5.76 7.37 0.51
C LEU A 59 -5.11 6.04 0.89
N GLU A 60 -4.27 5.50 0.01
CA GLU A 60 -3.29 4.48 0.39
C GLU A 60 -1.88 5.07 0.44
N VAL A 61 -1.22 4.95 1.58
CA VAL A 61 0.16 5.34 1.82
C VAL A 61 1.04 4.11 1.71
N GLY A 62 1.90 4.08 0.69
CA GLY A 62 2.72 2.92 0.35
C GLY A 62 1.91 1.80 -0.30
N CYS A 63 1.37 2.07 -1.49
CA CYS A 63 0.51 1.13 -2.20
C CYS A 63 1.25 -0.12 -2.70
N GLY A 64 2.59 -0.08 -2.80
CA GLY A 64 3.38 -1.17 -3.36
C GLY A 64 2.82 -1.59 -4.73
N PRO A 65 2.64 -2.89 -5.01
CA PRO A 65 2.09 -3.36 -6.28
C PRO A 65 0.57 -3.23 -6.42
N GLY A 66 -0.16 -2.73 -5.40
CA GLY A 66 -1.61 -2.55 -5.40
C GLY A 66 -2.44 -3.84 -5.27
N THR A 67 -1.90 -4.89 -4.65
CA THR A 67 -2.59 -6.18 -4.49
C THR A 67 -3.94 -6.08 -3.77
N LEU A 68 -4.09 -5.12 -2.84
CA LEU A 68 -5.37 -4.84 -2.19
C LEU A 68 -6.46 -4.53 -3.22
N TRP A 69 -6.16 -3.68 -4.20
CA TRP A 69 -7.12 -3.22 -5.20
C TRP A 69 -7.34 -4.25 -6.30
N VAL A 70 -6.28 -4.91 -6.76
CA VAL A 70 -6.38 -5.99 -7.76
C VAL A 70 -7.31 -7.11 -7.27
N GLN A 71 -7.15 -7.53 -6.02
CA GLN A 71 -7.93 -8.65 -5.46
C GLN A 71 -9.36 -8.31 -5.03
N ASN A 72 -9.72 -7.03 -5.07
CA ASN A 72 -11.05 -6.53 -4.72
C ASN A 72 -11.66 -5.70 -5.85
N ALA A 73 -11.17 -5.82 -7.09
CA ALA A 73 -11.54 -4.98 -8.22
C ALA A 73 -13.07 -4.91 -8.47
N ASP A 74 -13.76 -6.04 -8.27
CA ASP A 74 -15.21 -6.22 -8.38
C ASP A 74 -16.00 -5.70 -7.18
N ARG A 75 -15.30 -5.32 -6.10
CA ARG A 75 -15.87 -4.86 -4.83
C ARG A 75 -15.69 -3.36 -4.61
N ILE A 76 -14.96 -2.67 -5.48
CA ILE A 76 -14.71 -1.22 -5.37
C ILE A 76 -15.99 -0.46 -5.75
N PRO A 77 -16.58 0.35 -4.84
CA PRO A 77 -17.69 1.21 -5.20
C PRO A 77 -17.27 2.24 -6.24
N ALA A 78 -18.02 2.34 -7.34
CA ALA A 78 -17.70 3.22 -8.47
C ALA A 78 -17.61 4.72 -8.13
N GLY A 79 -18.19 5.14 -6.99
CA GLY A 79 -18.13 6.52 -6.51
C GLY A 79 -16.87 6.86 -5.71
N TRP A 80 -16.03 5.87 -5.38
CA TRP A 80 -14.83 6.13 -4.59
C TRP A 80 -13.79 6.91 -5.37
N ASP A 81 -13.15 7.86 -4.70
CA ASP A 81 -12.01 8.60 -5.20
C ASP A 81 -10.74 8.08 -4.52
N ILE A 82 -10.00 7.22 -5.22
CA ILE A 82 -8.89 6.47 -4.65
C ILE A 82 -7.57 7.08 -5.11
N THR A 83 -6.77 7.51 -4.14
CA THR A 83 -5.41 8.02 -4.35
C THR A 83 -4.41 7.03 -3.78
N LEU A 84 -3.55 6.50 -4.66
CA LEU A 84 -2.48 5.57 -4.33
C LEU A 84 -1.17 6.34 -4.29
N THR A 85 -0.45 6.21 -3.18
CA THR A 85 0.84 6.86 -3.01
C THR A 85 1.94 5.89 -2.64
N ASP A 86 3.13 6.16 -3.12
CA ASP A 86 4.34 5.44 -2.74
C ASP A 86 5.54 6.38 -2.83
N PHE A 87 6.61 6.09 -2.08
CA PHE A 87 7.84 6.87 -2.17
C PHE A 87 8.63 6.54 -3.46
N SER A 88 8.42 5.34 -4.01
CA SER A 88 9.10 4.84 -5.20
C SER A 88 8.28 5.09 -6.47
N ASP A 89 8.83 5.89 -7.40
CA ASP A 89 8.29 6.03 -8.76
C ASP A 89 8.18 4.68 -9.49
N GLY A 90 9.12 3.75 -9.22
CA GLY A 90 9.08 2.40 -9.76
C GLY A 90 7.84 1.62 -9.29
N MET A 91 7.49 1.73 -7.99
CA MET A 91 6.29 1.09 -7.46
C MET A 91 5.02 1.70 -8.07
N LEU A 92 4.98 3.02 -8.28
CA LEU A 92 3.84 3.66 -8.94
C LEU A 92 3.63 3.17 -10.38
N LYS A 93 4.71 2.92 -11.12
CA LYS A 93 4.61 2.33 -12.47
C LYS A 93 4.11 0.89 -12.41
N ASP A 94 4.61 0.09 -11.47
CA ASP A 94 4.19 -1.31 -11.32
C ASP A 94 2.71 -1.42 -10.94
N VAL A 95 2.23 -0.60 -10.00
CA VAL A 95 0.80 -0.61 -9.63
C VAL A 95 -0.09 -0.10 -10.76
N GLN A 96 0.35 0.90 -11.52
CA GLN A 96 -0.37 1.36 -12.71
C GLN A 96 -0.52 0.23 -13.73
N GLU A 97 0.53 -0.55 -13.98
CA GLU A 97 0.48 -1.72 -14.86
C GLU A 97 -0.50 -2.78 -14.33
N ASN A 98 -0.39 -3.13 -13.05
CA ASN A 98 -1.22 -4.16 -12.42
C ASN A 98 -2.71 -3.79 -12.41
N LEU A 99 -3.03 -2.50 -12.34
CA LEU A 99 -4.41 -2.00 -12.30
C LEU A 99 -4.99 -1.66 -13.68
N LYS A 100 -4.25 -1.81 -14.78
CA LYS A 100 -4.79 -1.55 -16.14
C LYS A 100 -6.07 -2.32 -16.46
N GLY A 101 -6.23 -3.53 -15.90
CA GLY A 101 -7.41 -4.37 -16.09
C GLY A 101 -8.59 -4.07 -15.16
N VAL A 102 -8.39 -3.21 -14.16
CA VAL A 102 -9.43 -2.86 -13.18
C VAL A 102 -10.27 -1.71 -13.72
N GLN A 103 -11.59 -1.90 -13.79
CA GLN A 103 -12.52 -0.89 -14.29
C GLN A 103 -12.85 0.16 -13.23
N HIS A 104 -11.82 0.82 -12.70
CA HIS A 104 -11.95 1.90 -11.73
C HIS A 104 -10.84 2.93 -11.96
N PRO A 105 -11.13 4.25 -11.95
CA PRO A 105 -10.10 5.26 -12.05
C PRO A 105 -9.30 5.32 -10.74
N PHE A 106 -7.98 5.32 -10.85
CA PHE A 106 -7.07 5.54 -9.71
C PHE A 106 -6.21 6.77 -9.95
N LYS A 107 -5.94 7.52 -8.89
CA LYS A 107 -4.93 8.58 -8.87
C LYS A 107 -3.64 8.00 -8.30
N TYR A 108 -2.52 8.42 -8.86
CA TYR A 108 -1.19 7.95 -8.45
C TYR A 108 -0.33 9.17 -8.13
N GLN A 109 0.35 9.16 -6.99
CA GLN A 109 1.18 10.29 -6.58
C GLN A 109 2.38 9.82 -5.76
N ILE A 110 3.57 10.35 -6.07
CA ILE A 110 4.74 10.14 -5.22
C ILE A 110 4.52 10.90 -3.91
N ALA A 111 4.61 10.20 -2.77
CA ALA A 111 4.49 10.84 -1.46
C ALA A 111 5.42 10.18 -0.44
N ASN A 112 5.96 10.99 0.47
CA ASN A 112 6.65 10.50 1.65
C ASN A 112 5.64 10.36 2.79
N ALA A 113 5.57 9.18 3.42
CA ALA A 113 4.65 8.94 4.54
C ALA A 113 4.88 9.89 5.74
N MET A 114 6.10 10.44 5.88
CA MET A 114 6.44 11.40 6.93
C MET A 114 5.95 12.83 6.64
N GLU A 115 5.62 13.12 5.38
CA GLU A 115 5.21 14.45 4.91
C GLU A 115 4.26 14.28 3.72
N LEU A 116 2.99 14.02 4.03
CA LEU A 116 1.96 13.81 3.02
C LEU A 116 1.51 15.17 2.43
N PRO A 117 1.47 15.32 1.09
CA PRO A 117 1.12 16.58 0.42
C PRO A 117 -0.40 16.76 0.28
N PHE A 118 -1.15 16.52 1.36
CA PHE A 118 -2.61 16.63 1.38
C PHE A 118 -3.06 17.52 2.53
N GLU A 119 -4.18 18.21 2.33
CA GLU A 119 -4.80 19.00 3.39
C GLU A 119 -5.37 18.07 4.48
N ASP A 120 -5.40 18.57 5.71
CA ASP A 120 -6.04 17.86 6.82
C ASP A 120 -7.52 17.56 6.52
N ALA A 121 -8.03 16.44 7.04
CA ALA A 121 -9.41 15.99 6.85
C ALA A 121 -9.85 15.85 5.37
N THR A 122 -8.90 15.58 4.46
CA THR A 122 -9.18 15.32 3.04
C THR A 122 -9.73 13.94 2.76
N PHE A 123 -9.40 12.92 3.55
CA PHE A 123 -9.78 11.53 3.24
C PHE A 123 -10.75 10.98 4.29
N ASP A 124 -11.73 10.21 3.83
CA ASP A 124 -12.66 9.46 4.66
C ASP A 124 -12.00 8.19 5.22
N ALA A 125 -10.99 7.66 4.53
CA ALA A 125 -10.16 6.55 4.97
C ALA A 125 -8.70 6.70 4.52
N VAL A 126 -7.78 6.31 5.39
CA VAL A 126 -6.34 6.22 5.10
C VAL A 126 -5.85 4.81 5.42
N ILE A 127 -5.15 4.20 4.48
CA ILE A 127 -4.64 2.82 4.53
C ILE A 127 -3.12 2.86 4.45
N ALA A 128 -2.44 2.07 5.26
CA ALA A 128 -0.99 1.87 5.18
C ALA A 128 -0.67 0.39 5.40
N ASN A 129 -0.89 -0.43 4.36
CA ASN A 129 -0.64 -1.87 4.44
C ASN A 129 0.85 -2.15 4.28
N HIS A 130 1.41 -2.94 5.20
CA HIS A 130 2.80 -3.42 5.15
C HIS A 130 3.92 -2.36 5.16
N MET A 131 3.61 -1.09 5.41
CA MET A 131 4.61 0.01 5.43
C MET A 131 5.39 0.15 6.73
N LEU A 132 4.86 -0.31 7.87
CA LEU A 132 5.42 -0.03 9.21
C LEU A 132 6.60 -0.93 9.63
N TYR A 133 7.31 -1.55 8.68
CA TYR A 133 8.49 -2.37 8.97
C TYR A 133 9.82 -1.66 8.72
N HIS A 134 9.79 -0.35 8.45
CA HIS A 134 10.91 0.41 7.91
C HIS A 134 11.30 1.60 8.76
#